data_AF-A0A165QKR0-F1
#
_entry.id   AF-A0A165QKR0-F1
#
_cell.length_a   1.000
_cell.length_b   1.000
_cell.length_c   1.000
_cell.angle_alpha   90.00
_cell.angle_beta   90.00
_cell.angle_gamma   90.00
#
_symmetry.space_group_name_H-M   'P 1'
#
loop_
_entity.id
_entity.type
_entity.pdbx_description
1 polymer ?
#
loop_
_entity_poly.entity_id
_entity_poly.type
_entity_poly.pdbx_seq_one_letter_code
_entity_poly.pdbx_strand_id
1 'polypeptide(L)'
;MSSQRSTTTTALVVTGAVVLGGVIAYAAYFDYKRRNDIQFRKQLRKEHKKVKRAKTERAAAATAATTVSDQEITAALERIRKEPLPTTNQDREQYFTKHVADGEMMSVQGPAMYFEAALSFYRGLRVYPVPVELVMIYQKTLPEPIFNILMKLTSLDVSPSAAGAGRGAGTTTEIPIIFEDGIDDDGASSSAEWDRVNTGANSPSSSVHIS
;
A
#
# COMPACT_ATOMS: atom_id res chain seq x y z
N MET A 1 -58.11 15.60 37.16
CA MET A 1 -57.10 15.27 36.11
C MET A 1 -55.78 14.95 36.80
N SER A 2 -55.45 13.65 36.80
CA SER A 2 -54.13 13.00 36.90
C SER A 2 -52.93 13.76 37.51
N SER A 3 -52.62 13.49 38.78
CA SER A 3 -51.28 13.65 39.36
C SER A 3 -50.51 12.33 39.28
N GLN A 4 -50.05 11.96 38.08
CA GLN A 4 -49.31 10.69 37.81
C GLN A 4 -47.93 10.92 37.18
N ARG A 5 -47.56 12.18 36.89
CA ARG A 5 -46.33 12.54 36.18
C ARG A 5 -45.10 12.75 37.08
N SER A 6 -45.27 12.95 38.39
CA SER A 6 -44.15 13.27 39.30
C SER A 6 -43.40 12.02 39.79
N THR A 7 -44.10 10.98 40.21
CA THR A 7 -43.48 9.75 40.75
C THR A 7 -42.76 8.93 39.69
N THR A 8 -43.31 8.88 38.47
CA THR A 8 -42.70 8.20 37.31
C THR A 8 -41.43 8.90 36.84
N THR A 9 -41.42 10.24 36.80
CA THR A 9 -40.23 11.03 36.45
C THR A 9 -39.13 10.88 37.50
N THR A 10 -39.46 10.96 38.79
CA THR A 10 -38.49 10.75 39.88
C THR A 10 -37.93 9.32 39.88
N ALA A 11 -38.77 8.31 39.66
CA ALA A 11 -38.34 6.92 39.54
C ALA A 11 -37.37 6.70 38.36
N LEU A 12 -37.62 7.32 37.20
CA LEU A 12 -36.73 7.23 36.04
C LEU A 12 -35.38 7.91 36.28
N VAL A 13 -35.36 9.08 36.92
CA VAL A 13 -34.11 9.80 37.24
C VAL A 13 -33.25 9.00 38.24
N VAL A 14 -33.88 8.47 39.29
CA VAL A 14 -33.17 7.66 40.30
C VAL A 14 -32.60 6.38 39.68
N THR A 15 -33.38 5.69 38.84
CA THR A 15 -32.91 4.46 38.18
C THR A 15 -31.80 4.75 37.17
N GLY A 16 -31.90 5.84 36.41
CA GLY A 16 -30.87 6.27 35.47
C GLY A 16 -29.54 6.61 36.15
N ALA A 17 -29.58 7.28 37.30
CA ALA A 17 -28.39 7.62 38.07
C ALA A 17 -27.65 6.36 38.59
N VAL A 18 -28.37 5.33 39.03
CA VAL A 18 -27.79 4.06 39.50
C VAL A 18 -27.11 3.30 38.36
N VAL A 19 -27.75 3.21 37.19
CA VAL A 19 -27.17 2.53 36.03
C VAL A 19 -25.90 3.24 35.56
N LEU A 20 -25.95 4.57 35.43
CA LEU A 20 -24.80 5.36 34.99
C LEU A 20 -23.65 5.26 36.00
N GLY A 21 -23.94 5.35 37.30
CA GLY A 21 -22.96 5.15 38.36
C GLY A 21 -22.32 3.76 38.35
N GLY A 22 -23.12 2.71 38.11
CA GLY A 22 -22.64 1.34 37.98
C GLY A 22 -21.70 1.12 36.79
N VAL A 23 -22.00 1.73 35.64
CA VAL A 23 -21.13 1.66 34.45
C VAL A 23 -19.81 2.39 34.69
N ILE A 24 -19.84 3.57 35.30
CA ILE A 24 -18.63 4.34 35.63
C ILE A 24 -17.76 3.58 36.65
N ALA A 25 -18.38 3.01 37.69
CA ALA A 25 -17.69 2.20 38.68
C ALA A 25 -17.07 0.94 38.05
N TYR A 26 -17.79 0.27 37.14
CA TYR A 26 -17.26 -0.88 36.41
C TYR A 26 -16.11 -0.49 35.47
N ALA A 27 -16.21 0.64 34.77
CA ALA A 27 -15.14 1.14 33.92
C ALA A 27 -13.87 1.46 34.73
N ALA A 28 -14.02 2.09 35.90
CA ALA A 28 -12.91 2.37 36.82
C ALA A 28 -12.29 1.08 37.37
N TYR A 29 -13.11 0.11 37.80
CA TYR A 29 -12.64 -1.21 38.24
C TYR A 29 -11.93 -1.97 37.12
N PHE A 30 -12.48 -1.94 35.91
CA PHE A 30 -11.92 -2.61 34.74
C PHE A 30 -10.59 -1.99 34.32
N ASP A 31 -10.45 -0.65 34.34
CA ASP A 31 -9.17 0.03 34.08
C ASP A 31 -8.13 -0.29 35.16
N TYR A 32 -8.54 -0.34 36.43
CA TYR A 32 -7.67 -0.77 37.53
C TYR A 32 -7.19 -2.21 37.37
N LYS A 33 -8.11 -3.14 37.06
CA LYS A 33 -7.81 -4.56 36.83
C LYS A 33 -6.89 -4.74 35.61
N ARG A 34 -7.11 -3.99 34.53
CA ARG A 34 -6.27 -4.00 33.33
C ARG A 34 -4.84 -3.54 33.62
N ARG A 35 -4.64 -2.56 34.51
CA ARG A 35 -3.31 -1.99 34.82
C ARG A 35 -2.52 -2.84 35.82
N ASN A 36 -3.19 -3.45 36.80
CA ASN A 36 -2.53 -4.23 37.86
C ASN A 36 -2.43 -5.74 37.61
N ASP A 37 -3.10 -6.30 36.60
CA ASP A 37 -2.99 -7.73 36.30
C ASP A 37 -1.73 -8.08 35.48
N ILE A 38 -0.75 -8.69 36.14
CA ILE A 38 0.50 -9.17 35.54
C ILE A 38 0.24 -10.29 34.51
N GLN A 39 -0.78 -11.13 34.70
CA GLN A 39 -1.11 -12.21 33.78
C GLN A 39 -1.70 -11.68 32.47
N PHE A 40 -2.58 -10.67 32.56
CA PHE A 40 -3.14 -10.00 31.39
C PHE A 40 -2.06 -9.35 30.51
N ARG A 41 -1.10 -8.64 31.12
CA ARG A 41 0.04 -8.05 30.37
C ARG A 41 0.93 -9.11 29.73
N LYS A 42 1.15 -10.25 30.40
CA LYS A 42 1.90 -11.38 29.85
C LYS A 42 1.17 -11.99 28.65
N GLN A 43 -0.15 -12.15 28.72
CA GLN A 43 -0.97 -12.62 27.60
C GLN A 43 -0.92 -11.63 26.43
N LEU A 44 -1.10 -10.33 26.67
CA LEU A 44 -1.03 -9.31 25.62
C LEU A 44 0.33 -9.28 24.92
N ARG A 45 1.43 -9.40 25.69
CA ARG A 45 2.79 -9.52 25.15
C ARG A 45 2.99 -10.82 24.35
N LYS A 46 2.43 -11.94 24.82
CA LYS A 46 2.46 -13.22 24.09
C LYS A 46 1.71 -13.11 22.77
N GLU A 47 0.49 -12.59 22.78
CA GLU A 47 -0.32 -12.40 21.57
C GLU A 47 0.33 -11.41 20.60
N HIS A 48 0.82 -10.27 21.09
CA HIS A 48 1.56 -9.33 20.25
C HIS A 48 2.85 -9.94 19.68
N LYS A 49 3.57 -10.76 20.45
CA LYS A 49 4.75 -11.49 19.96
C LYS A 49 4.36 -12.55 18.93
N LYS A 50 3.24 -13.27 19.10
CA LYS A 50 2.72 -14.22 18.11
C LYS A 50 2.31 -13.53 16.82
N VAL A 51 1.57 -12.42 16.89
CA VAL A 51 1.17 -11.64 15.70
C VAL A 51 2.38 -11.06 14.99
N LYS A 52 3.34 -10.51 15.73
CA LYS A 52 4.59 -9.99 15.15
C LYS A 52 5.40 -11.13 14.50
N ARG A 53 5.50 -12.29 15.16
CA ARG A 53 6.15 -13.50 14.60
C ARG A 53 5.45 -13.99 13.35
N ALA A 54 4.13 -14.13 13.35
CA ALA A 54 3.36 -14.54 12.18
C ALA A 54 3.49 -13.54 11.02
N LYS A 55 3.57 -12.23 11.30
CA LYS A 55 3.83 -11.20 10.29
C LYS A 55 5.26 -11.29 9.73
N THR A 56 6.25 -11.50 10.58
CA THR A 56 7.65 -11.68 10.13
C THR A 56 7.86 -13.02 9.43
N GLU A 57 7.17 -14.09 9.85
CA GLU A 57 7.22 -15.40 9.21
C GLU A 57 6.49 -15.39 7.87
N ARG A 58 5.40 -14.63 7.72
CA ARG A 58 4.79 -14.36 6.40
C ARG A 58 5.69 -13.53 5.50
N ALA A 59 6.37 -12.51 6.02
CA ALA A 59 7.35 -11.74 5.24
C ALA A 59 8.60 -12.57 4.89
N ALA A 60 9.03 -13.45 5.80
CA ALA A 60 10.12 -14.41 5.59
C ALA A 60 9.71 -15.52 4.61
N ALA A 61 8.45 -15.96 4.64
CA ALA A 61 7.89 -16.90 3.67
C ALA A 61 7.67 -16.25 2.31
N ALA A 62 7.33 -14.95 2.24
CA ALA A 62 7.28 -14.20 0.99
C ALA A 62 8.67 -14.04 0.35
N THR A 63 9.70 -13.85 1.17
CA THR A 63 11.11 -13.81 0.71
C THR A 63 11.64 -15.21 0.39
N ALA A 64 11.25 -16.25 1.12
CA ALA A 64 11.61 -17.64 0.83
C ALA A 64 10.84 -18.24 -0.36
N ALA A 65 9.62 -17.78 -0.65
CA ALA A 65 8.89 -18.10 -1.87
C ALA A 65 9.45 -17.36 -3.10
N THR A 66 10.31 -16.36 -2.90
CA THR A 66 11.20 -15.80 -3.92
C THR A 66 12.48 -16.63 -3.97
N THR A 67 12.37 -17.95 -4.21
CA THR A 67 13.52 -18.83 -4.44
C THR A 67 14.29 -18.49 -5.72
N VAL A 68 13.76 -17.57 -6.53
CA VAL A 68 14.40 -17.08 -7.75
C VAL A 68 15.56 -16.16 -7.37
N SER A 69 16.77 -16.62 -7.68
CA SER A 69 18.00 -15.87 -7.42
C SER A 69 18.04 -14.56 -8.23
N ASP A 70 18.70 -13.53 -7.71
CA ASP A 70 18.88 -12.25 -8.43
C ASP A 70 19.55 -12.45 -9.79
N GLN A 71 20.44 -13.44 -9.89
CA GLN A 71 21.13 -13.83 -11.12
C GLN A 71 20.17 -14.35 -12.18
N GLU A 72 19.22 -15.20 -11.79
CA GLU A 72 18.21 -15.76 -12.70
C GLU A 72 17.24 -14.69 -13.20
N ILE A 73 16.81 -13.78 -12.33
CA ILE A 73 15.97 -12.63 -12.68
C ILE A 73 16.70 -11.73 -13.69
N THR A 74 17.97 -11.42 -13.42
CA THR A 74 18.79 -10.57 -14.31
C THR A 74 19.00 -11.25 -15.67
N ALA A 75 19.32 -12.56 -15.69
CA ALA A 75 19.48 -13.32 -16.92
C ALA A 75 18.17 -13.38 -17.73
N ALA A 76 17.01 -13.51 -17.08
CA ALA A 76 15.72 -13.47 -17.74
C ALA A 76 15.40 -12.08 -18.32
N LEU A 77 15.72 -11.00 -17.60
CA LEU A 77 15.57 -9.63 -18.10
C LEU A 77 16.42 -9.39 -19.34
N GLU A 78 17.66 -9.85 -19.36
CA GLU A 78 18.53 -9.74 -20.54
C GLU A 78 17.95 -10.45 -21.77
N ARG A 79 17.29 -11.60 -21.57
CA ARG A 79 16.59 -12.30 -22.66
C ARG A 79 15.40 -11.46 -23.15
N ILE A 80 14.57 -10.97 -22.24
CA ILE A 80 13.39 -10.15 -22.57
C ILE A 80 13.80 -8.85 -23.28
N ARG A 81 14.91 -8.22 -22.88
CA ARG A 81 15.43 -7.01 -23.53
C ARG A 81 15.82 -7.23 -24.99
N LYS A 82 16.25 -8.43 -25.36
CA LYS A 82 16.63 -8.79 -26.74
C LYS A 82 15.43 -9.14 -27.62
N GLU A 83 14.26 -9.38 -27.04
CA GLU A 83 13.03 -9.65 -27.79
C GLU A 83 12.58 -8.37 -28.53
N PRO A 84 12.25 -8.43 -29.83
CA PRO A 84 11.74 -7.28 -30.56
C PRO A 84 10.36 -6.88 -30.03
N LEU A 85 10.19 -5.59 -29.73
CA LEU A 85 8.90 -5.06 -29.33
C LEU A 85 8.04 -4.79 -30.58
N PRO A 86 6.74 -5.08 -30.53
CA PRO A 86 5.81 -4.74 -31.61
C PRO A 86 5.75 -3.21 -31.81
N THR A 87 5.73 -2.78 -33.07
CA THR A 87 5.76 -1.36 -33.45
C THR A 87 4.38 -0.79 -33.71
N THR A 88 3.45 -1.60 -34.24
CA THR A 88 2.08 -1.17 -34.52
C THR A 88 1.21 -1.26 -33.27
N ASN A 89 0.19 -0.40 -33.17
CA ASN A 89 -0.74 -0.44 -32.04
C ASN A 89 -1.50 -1.78 -31.95
N GLN A 90 -1.89 -2.34 -33.09
CA GLN A 90 -2.57 -3.63 -33.15
C GLN A 90 -1.66 -4.77 -32.64
N ASP A 91 -0.41 -4.82 -33.08
CA ASP A 91 0.52 -5.87 -32.64
C ASP A 91 0.88 -5.72 -31.16
N ARG A 92 0.94 -4.47 -30.64
CA ARG A 92 1.14 -4.21 -29.21
C ARG A 92 -0.02 -4.74 -28.38
N GLU A 93 -1.26 -4.52 -28.81
CA GLU A 93 -2.45 -5.03 -28.12
C GLU A 93 -2.48 -6.56 -28.13
N GLN A 94 -2.15 -7.19 -29.25
CA GLN A 94 -2.05 -8.65 -29.35
C GLN A 94 -0.93 -9.21 -28.45
N TYR A 95 0.25 -8.59 -28.45
CA TYR A 95 1.37 -8.97 -27.59
C TYR A 95 1.00 -8.85 -26.11
N PHE A 96 0.37 -7.74 -25.72
CA PHE A 96 -0.13 -7.53 -24.36
C PHE A 96 -1.13 -8.63 -23.97
N THR A 97 -2.16 -8.84 -24.79
CA THR A 97 -3.23 -9.80 -24.52
C THR A 97 -2.70 -11.22 -24.38
N LYS A 98 -1.79 -11.62 -25.28
CA LYS A 98 -1.12 -12.92 -25.21
C LYS A 98 -0.38 -13.09 -23.87
N HIS A 99 0.44 -12.11 -23.50
CA HIS A 99 1.25 -12.21 -22.30
C HIS A 99 0.46 -12.12 -20.98
N VAL A 100 -0.64 -11.39 -20.97
CA VAL A 100 -1.58 -11.43 -19.84
C VAL A 100 -2.22 -12.81 -19.71
N ALA A 101 -2.71 -13.39 -20.82
CA ALA A 101 -3.29 -14.72 -20.80
C ALA A 101 -2.29 -15.81 -20.38
N ASP A 102 -1.06 -15.77 -20.90
CA ASP A 102 0.02 -16.68 -20.51
C ASP A 102 0.34 -16.53 -19.01
N GLY A 103 0.46 -15.29 -18.52
CA GLY A 103 0.71 -14.99 -17.11
C GLY A 103 -0.40 -15.50 -16.19
N GLU A 104 -1.66 -15.33 -16.56
CA GLU A 104 -2.83 -15.84 -15.83
C GLU A 104 -2.84 -17.37 -15.78
N MET A 105 -2.59 -18.02 -16.92
CA MET A 105 -2.50 -19.49 -17.00
C MET A 105 -1.36 -20.05 -16.14
N MET A 106 -0.22 -19.37 -16.07
CA MET A 106 0.90 -19.77 -15.22
C MET A 106 0.62 -19.50 -13.74
N SER A 107 -0.14 -18.44 -13.43
CA SER A 107 -0.50 -18.08 -12.05
C SER A 107 -1.34 -19.16 -11.36
N VAL A 108 -2.23 -19.83 -12.09
CA VAL A 108 -3.09 -20.90 -11.53
C VAL A 108 -2.34 -22.21 -11.27
N GLN A 109 -1.17 -22.40 -11.88
CA GLN A 109 -0.34 -23.60 -11.68
C GLN A 109 0.43 -23.58 -10.34
N GLY A 110 0.44 -22.44 -9.65
CA GLY A 110 1.00 -22.31 -8.31
C GLY A 110 2.49 -21.97 -8.28
N PRO A 111 3.16 -22.17 -7.13
CA PRO A 111 4.47 -21.58 -6.83
C PRO A 111 5.58 -21.90 -7.83
N ALA A 112 5.55 -23.07 -8.47
CA ALA A 112 6.54 -23.47 -9.46
C ALA A 112 6.55 -22.57 -10.71
N MET A 113 5.41 -21.94 -11.03
CA MET A 113 5.22 -21.14 -12.24
C MET A 113 5.11 -19.62 -11.96
N TYR A 114 5.24 -19.19 -10.70
CA TYR A 114 5.12 -17.78 -10.33
C TYR A 114 6.20 -16.90 -10.98
N PHE A 115 7.40 -17.43 -11.17
CA PHE A 115 8.47 -16.71 -11.86
C PHE A 115 8.12 -16.46 -13.34
N GLU A 116 7.74 -17.51 -14.05
CA GLU A 116 7.36 -17.42 -15.47
C GLU A 116 6.10 -16.57 -15.69
N ALA A 117 5.14 -16.65 -14.76
CA ALA A 117 3.98 -15.77 -14.75
C ALA A 117 4.40 -14.30 -14.65
N ALA A 118 5.29 -13.96 -13.72
CA ALA A 118 5.79 -12.59 -13.55
C ALA A 118 6.55 -12.08 -14.78
N LEU A 119 7.34 -12.94 -15.44
CA LEU A 119 8.00 -12.59 -16.71
C LEU A 119 6.99 -12.28 -17.83
N SER A 120 5.86 -13.00 -17.87
CA SER A 120 4.80 -12.74 -18.84
C SER A 120 4.10 -11.40 -18.55
N PHE A 121 3.71 -11.13 -17.31
CA PHE A 121 3.15 -9.82 -16.94
C PHE A 121 4.13 -8.66 -17.18
N TYR A 122 5.43 -8.89 -16.95
CA TYR A 122 6.48 -7.90 -17.23
C TYR A 122 6.58 -7.58 -18.72
N ARG A 123 6.47 -8.58 -19.61
CA ARG A 123 6.40 -8.35 -21.07
C ARG A 123 5.20 -7.49 -21.45
N GLY A 124 4.02 -7.78 -20.89
CA GLY A 124 2.82 -6.95 -21.09
C GLY A 124 3.03 -5.50 -20.64
N LEU A 125 3.68 -5.29 -19.50
CA LEU A 125 3.96 -3.96 -18.96
C LEU A 125 4.80 -3.09 -19.90
N ARG A 126 5.77 -3.68 -20.63
CA ARG A 126 6.66 -2.95 -21.55
C ARG A 126 5.94 -2.34 -22.76
N VAL A 127 4.81 -2.91 -23.17
CA VAL A 127 4.04 -2.43 -24.31
C VAL A 127 2.82 -1.61 -23.92
N TYR A 128 2.53 -1.47 -22.63
CA TYR A 128 1.34 -0.74 -22.17
C TYR A 128 1.57 0.79 -22.15
N PRO A 129 0.62 1.62 -22.62
CA PRO A 129 0.84 3.07 -22.72
C PRO A 129 0.97 3.78 -21.36
N VAL A 130 0.28 3.29 -20.32
CA VAL A 130 0.22 3.90 -18.98
C VAL A 130 0.69 2.89 -17.92
N PRO A 131 2.00 2.59 -17.84
CA PRO A 131 2.52 1.47 -17.05
C PRO A 131 2.20 1.58 -15.55
N VAL A 132 2.08 2.79 -15.01
CA VAL A 132 1.73 3.02 -13.60
C VAL A 132 0.32 2.51 -13.29
N GLU A 133 -0.65 2.78 -14.17
CA GLU A 133 -2.03 2.30 -14.00
C GLU A 133 -2.08 0.76 -14.02
N LEU A 134 -1.35 0.15 -14.95
CA LEU A 134 -1.31 -1.31 -15.06
C LEU A 134 -0.67 -1.96 -13.82
N VAL A 135 0.39 -1.36 -13.26
CA VAL A 135 0.97 -1.82 -11.99
C VAL A 135 -0.04 -1.75 -10.85
N MET A 136 -0.85 -0.69 -10.77
CA MET A 136 -1.90 -0.56 -9.75
C MET A 136 -3.01 -1.60 -9.89
N ILE A 137 -3.36 -1.98 -11.13
CA ILE A 137 -4.29 -3.08 -11.39
C ILE A 137 -3.66 -4.40 -10.93
N TYR A 138 -2.42 -4.68 -11.34
CA TYR A 138 -1.70 -5.89 -10.95
C TYR A 138 -1.52 -6.03 -9.44
N GLN A 139 -1.29 -4.93 -8.71
CA GLN A 139 -1.23 -4.96 -7.25
C GLN A 139 -2.54 -5.48 -6.62
N LYS A 140 -3.68 -5.22 -7.25
CA LYS A 140 -5.01 -5.62 -6.76
C LYS A 140 -5.43 -7.00 -7.24
N THR A 141 -4.97 -7.44 -8.41
CA THR A 141 -5.47 -8.65 -9.06
C THR A 141 -4.51 -9.83 -9.00
N LEU A 142 -3.20 -9.61 -8.88
CA LEU A 142 -2.22 -10.69 -8.86
C LEU A 142 -1.96 -11.22 -7.44
N PRO A 143 -1.64 -12.52 -7.30
CA PRO A 143 -1.07 -13.05 -6.07
C PRO A 143 0.18 -12.29 -5.64
N GLU A 144 0.30 -12.00 -4.34
CA GLU A 144 1.42 -11.24 -3.75
C GLU A 144 2.81 -11.76 -4.17
N PRO A 145 3.09 -13.08 -4.23
CA PRO A 145 4.39 -13.58 -4.68
C PRO A 145 4.74 -13.19 -6.12
N ILE A 146 3.76 -13.22 -7.03
CA ILE A 146 3.96 -12.87 -8.45
C ILE A 146 4.21 -11.36 -8.58
N PHE A 147 3.41 -10.56 -7.86
CA PHE A 147 3.58 -9.11 -7.84
C PHE A 147 4.94 -8.68 -7.28
N ASN A 148 5.42 -9.33 -6.22
CA ASN A 148 6.74 -9.04 -5.65
C ASN A 148 7.88 -9.34 -6.64
N ILE A 149 7.80 -10.45 -7.39
CA ILE A 149 8.75 -10.77 -8.45
C ILE A 149 8.68 -9.72 -9.57
N LEU A 150 7.48 -9.30 -9.97
CA LEU A 150 7.28 -8.24 -10.96
C LEU A 150 7.93 -6.92 -10.53
N MET A 151 7.76 -6.51 -9.26
CA MET A 151 8.40 -5.29 -8.73
C MET A 151 9.92 -5.40 -8.66
N LYS A 152 10.44 -6.61 -8.41
CA LYS A 152 11.87 -6.87 -8.49
C LYS A 152 12.38 -6.76 -9.94
N LEU A 153 11.65 -7.30 -10.92
CA LEU A 153 11.95 -7.15 -12.34
C LEU A 153 11.99 -5.68 -12.77
N THR A 154 10.98 -4.89 -12.39
CA THR A 154 10.91 -3.46 -12.76
C THR A 154 12.01 -2.63 -12.09
N SER A 155 12.31 -2.87 -10.80
CA SER A 155 13.39 -2.15 -10.12
C SER A 155 14.77 -2.40 -10.73
N LEU A 156 15.05 -3.65 -11.14
CA LEU A 156 16.28 -4.02 -11.84
C LEU A 156 16.32 -3.46 -13.27
N ASP A 157 15.17 -3.23 -13.91
CA ASP A 157 15.13 -2.66 -15.25
C ASP A 157 15.38 -1.14 -15.27
N VAL A 158 14.94 -0.43 -14.24
CA VAL A 158 15.18 1.01 -14.08
C VAL A 158 16.59 1.31 -13.57
N SER A 159 17.29 0.33 -12.98
CA SER A 159 18.66 0.52 -12.50
C SER A 159 19.62 0.72 -13.68
N PRO A 160 20.27 1.89 -13.82
CA PRO A 160 21.12 2.21 -14.96
C PRO A 160 22.47 1.49 -14.83
N SER A 161 22.51 0.20 -15.12
CA SER A 161 23.76 -0.54 -15.25
C SER A 161 23.58 -1.70 -16.23
N ALA A 162 23.90 -1.40 -17.49
CA ALA A 162 24.39 -2.29 -18.58
C ALA A 162 23.76 -1.89 -19.93
N ALA A 163 24.41 -0.93 -20.60
CA ALA A 163 24.58 -0.80 -22.05
C ALA A 163 23.52 -1.41 -23.00
N GLY A 164 22.87 -0.56 -23.80
CA GLY A 164 22.19 -1.02 -25.01
C GLY A 164 21.33 0.03 -25.70
N ALA A 165 21.91 0.75 -26.64
CA ALA A 165 21.28 1.72 -27.52
C ALA A 165 19.97 1.22 -28.16
N GLY A 166 18.90 1.98 -27.99
CA GLY A 166 17.60 1.72 -28.61
C GLY A 166 16.54 2.78 -28.34
N ARG A 167 16.92 4.02 -28.01
CA ARG A 167 15.99 5.17 -28.12
C ARG A 167 16.02 5.63 -29.57
N GLY A 168 15.27 4.91 -30.41
CA GLY A 168 14.98 5.31 -31.78
C GLY A 168 14.20 6.62 -31.80
N ALA A 169 14.73 7.58 -32.53
CA ALA A 169 14.13 8.87 -32.84
C ALA A 169 13.06 8.76 -33.93
N GLY A 170 12.10 9.70 -33.92
CA GLY A 170 11.07 9.94 -34.94
C GLY A 170 9.69 9.41 -34.50
N THR A 171 8.62 10.20 -34.36
CA THR A 171 8.18 11.33 -35.18
C THR A 171 7.29 12.26 -34.35
N THR A 172 7.63 13.56 -34.35
CA THR A 172 6.77 14.65 -33.88
C THR A 172 5.69 14.87 -34.94
N THR A 173 4.45 14.48 -34.66
CA THR A 173 3.30 14.93 -35.45
C THR A 173 2.69 16.12 -34.71
N GLU A 174 2.87 17.31 -35.27
CA GLU A 174 2.20 18.55 -34.85
C GLU A 174 0.68 18.36 -34.87
N ILE A 175 0.02 18.70 -33.77
CA ILE A 175 -1.41 19.01 -33.72
C ILE A 175 -1.49 20.51 -33.43
N PRO A 176 -2.19 21.32 -34.26
CA PRO A 176 -2.28 22.75 -34.04
C PRO A 176 -3.21 23.01 -32.86
N ILE A 177 -2.66 23.60 -31.79
CA ILE A 177 -3.43 24.10 -30.65
C ILE A 177 -3.89 25.50 -31.04
N ILE A 178 -5.21 25.69 -31.15
CA ILE A 178 -5.85 26.99 -31.27
C ILE A 178 -5.62 27.72 -29.93
N PHE A 179 -4.93 28.85 -30.01
CA PHE A 179 -4.68 29.77 -28.92
C PHE A 179 -5.95 30.62 -28.73
N GLU A 180 -6.65 30.42 -27.61
CA GLU A 180 -7.67 31.36 -27.13
C GLU A 180 -7.10 32.05 -25.89
N ASP A 181 -7.07 33.38 -26.00
CA ASP A 181 -6.38 34.34 -25.16
C ASP A 181 -7.04 34.47 -23.77
N GLY A 182 -6.20 34.61 -22.74
CA GLY A 182 -6.43 35.49 -21.59
C GLY A 182 -7.44 35.06 -20.52
N ILE A 183 -6.92 34.71 -19.34
CA ILE A 183 -7.19 35.43 -18.08
C ILE A 183 -6.06 35.07 -17.12
N ASP A 184 -5.32 36.10 -16.70
CA ASP A 184 -4.37 36.06 -15.60
C ASP A 184 -5.09 35.75 -14.29
N ASP A 185 -4.56 34.84 -13.47
CA ASP A 185 -4.57 35.03 -12.01
C ASP A 185 -3.46 34.19 -11.38
N ASP A 186 -2.95 34.77 -10.31
CA ASP A 186 -1.75 34.53 -9.54
C ASP A 186 -1.72 33.22 -8.72
N GLY A 187 -0.56 32.91 -8.13
CA GLY A 187 -0.53 32.05 -6.95
C GLY A 187 0.63 31.07 -6.88
N ALA A 188 1.75 31.54 -6.34
CA ALA A 188 2.92 30.75 -6.02
C ALA A 188 2.65 29.52 -5.12
N SER A 189 3.38 28.44 -5.40
CA SER A 189 4.03 27.55 -4.43
C SER A 189 3.23 27.10 -3.19
N SER A 190 2.55 25.95 -3.29
CA SER A 190 2.08 25.19 -2.11
C SER A 190 2.74 23.81 -2.05
N SER A 191 3.96 23.76 -1.52
CA SER A 191 4.66 22.50 -1.19
C SER A 191 5.25 22.49 0.23
N ALA A 192 4.80 23.38 1.12
CA ALA A 192 5.33 23.51 2.48
C ALA A 192 4.31 23.34 3.63
N GLU A 193 3.06 22.93 3.36
CA GLU A 193 2.00 22.91 4.39
C GLU A 193 1.74 21.55 5.04
N TRP A 194 2.31 20.45 4.53
CA TRP A 194 2.05 19.11 5.08
C TRP A 194 2.88 18.77 6.35
N ASP A 195 3.87 19.58 6.72
CA ASP A 195 4.84 19.24 7.79
C ASP A 195 4.55 19.89 9.17
N ARG A 196 3.45 20.61 9.35
CA ARG A 196 3.11 21.24 10.65
C ARG A 196 2.04 20.55 11.50
N VAL A 197 1.49 19.41 11.07
CA VAL A 197 0.33 18.79 11.74
C VAL A 197 0.68 17.61 12.66
N ASN A 198 1.93 17.43 13.10
CA ASN A 198 2.21 16.33 14.05
C ASN A 198 3.28 16.53 15.13
N THR A 199 3.55 17.76 15.57
CA THR A 199 4.34 17.98 16.80
C THR A 199 3.74 19.06 17.71
N GLY A 200 2.79 18.66 18.56
CA GLY A 200 2.44 19.35 19.80
C GLY A 200 2.37 18.31 20.93
N ALA A 201 3.40 18.15 21.77
CA ALA A 201 3.83 18.99 22.90
C ALA A 201 3.21 18.55 24.25
N ASN A 202 4.01 17.88 25.08
CA ASN A 202 4.04 17.98 26.57
C ASN A 202 5.22 17.11 27.07
N SER A 203 6.16 17.48 27.92
CA SER A 203 6.50 18.63 28.80
C SER A 203 8.04 18.54 29.08
N PRO A 204 8.62 19.06 30.19
CA PRO A 204 8.72 20.43 30.72
C PRO A 204 10.19 20.91 30.85
N SER A 205 10.45 22.22 31.00
CA SER A 205 11.62 22.66 31.77
C SER A 205 11.58 24.11 32.25
N SER A 206 12.05 24.24 33.47
CA SER A 206 12.24 25.38 34.36
C SER A 206 13.39 26.32 33.97
N SER A 207 13.22 27.62 34.20
CA SER A 207 14.26 28.60 34.56
C SER A 207 13.55 29.90 34.99
N VAL A 208 13.48 30.22 36.28
CA VAL A 208 14.43 31.06 37.04
C VAL A 208 14.78 32.36 36.29
N HIS A 209 14.16 33.46 36.69
CA HIS A 209 14.65 34.80 36.39
C HIS A 209 14.96 35.52 37.72
N ILE A 210 16.25 35.76 37.91
CA ILE A 210 16.80 36.71 38.88
C ILE A 210 16.83 38.07 38.19
N SER A 211 16.27 39.09 38.84
CA SER A 211 16.82 40.44 39.04
C SER A 211 15.75 41.31 39.71
#